data_AF-N8Z1P7-F1
#
_entry.id   AF-N8Z1P7-F1
#
_cell.length_a   1.000
_cell.length_b   1.000
_cell.length_c   1.000
_cell.angle_alpha   90.00
_cell.angle_beta   90.00
_cell.angle_gamma   90.00
#
_symmetry.space_group_name_H-M   'P 1'
#
loop_
_entity.id
_entity.type
_entity.pdbx_description
1 polymer ?
#
loop_
_entity_poly.entity_id
_entity_poly.type
_entity_poly.pdbx_seq_one_letter_code
_entity_poly.pdbx_strand_id
1 'polypeptide(L)'
;MSCQFKPKTSGSLASLVQGYKNEYRKDKNNELSYFRNMDFDQALKKAAYAENKNGRKFSHQYRLPKQASEQAFKKFTEIKTEIKATQNFEQLYELLDSNLRSIQDIGDLFIFDTALRIGAKLNYLPKELIVQSGSKEGAKKLGLTVKNKRVSLEQLPSLIRENLEPYEIENFLCICHKEFEK
;
A
#
# COMPACT_ATOMS: atom_id res chain seq x y z
N MET A 1 4.16 -9.63 16.54
CA MET A 1 3.06 -8.80 17.04
C MET A 1 1.92 -8.88 16.05
N SER A 2 0.92 -9.69 16.37
CA SER A 2 -0.36 -9.72 15.66
C SER A 2 -1.04 -8.36 15.86
N CYS A 3 -1.35 -7.67 14.77
CA CYS A 3 -2.18 -6.47 14.79
C CYS A 3 -3.61 -6.94 15.14
N GLN A 4 -3.90 -7.00 16.44
CA GLN A 4 -5.25 -7.21 16.94
C GLN A 4 -5.92 -5.86 16.96
N PHE A 5 -6.59 -5.54 15.87
CA PHE A 5 -7.63 -4.52 15.86
C PHE A 5 -8.68 -4.95 16.91
N LYS A 6 -8.83 -4.16 17.98
CA LYS A 6 -9.93 -4.28 18.95
C LYS A 6 -10.80 -3.04 18.82
N PRO A 7 -11.80 -3.04 17.91
CA PRO A 7 -12.81 -2.01 17.94
C PRO A 7 -13.57 -2.21 19.24
N LYS A 8 -13.45 -1.25 20.15
CA LYS A 8 -14.48 -1.09 21.16
C LYS A 8 -15.70 -0.57 20.41
N THR A 9 -16.70 -1.43 20.26
CA THR A 9 -18.05 -1.19 19.72
C THR A 9 -18.21 -1.17 18.20
N SER A 10 -19.37 -1.69 17.76
CA SER A 10 -20.05 -1.46 16.48
C SER A 10 -20.13 0.05 16.19
N GLY A 11 -19.05 0.60 15.63
CA GLY A 11 -18.90 2.03 15.40
C GLY A 11 -19.47 2.43 14.04
N SER A 12 -20.06 3.61 13.95
CA SER A 12 -20.41 4.21 12.66
C SER A 12 -19.16 4.35 11.77
N LEU A 13 -19.37 4.52 10.46
CA LEU A 13 -18.27 4.76 9.53
C LEU A 13 -17.35 5.91 9.96
N ALA A 14 -17.90 6.94 10.61
CA ALA A 14 -17.15 8.05 11.18
C ALA A 14 -16.18 7.62 12.28
N SER A 15 -16.63 6.75 13.18
CA SER A 15 -15.78 6.20 14.24
C SER A 15 -14.63 5.37 13.68
N LEU A 16 -14.88 4.58 12.62
CA LEU A 16 -13.84 3.81 11.94
C LEU A 16 -12.80 4.71 11.27
N VAL A 17 -13.23 5.75 10.55
CA VAL A 17 -12.31 6.73 9.92
C VAL A 17 -11.48 7.46 10.97
N GLN A 18 -12.10 7.89 12.08
CA GLN A 18 -11.37 8.58 13.14
C GLN A 18 -10.40 7.64 13.87
N GLY A 19 -10.79 6.40 14.14
CA GLY A 19 -9.90 5.38 14.70
C GLY A 19 -8.69 5.13 13.80
N TYR A 20 -8.92 5.02 12.48
CA TYR A 20 -7.83 4.88 11.51
C TYR A 20 -6.84 6.06 11.56
N LYS A 21 -7.36 7.29 11.57
CA LYS A 21 -6.54 8.51 11.62
C LYS A 21 -5.70 8.58 12.90
N ASN A 22 -6.26 8.13 14.03
CA ASN A 22 -5.58 8.18 15.32
C ASN A 22 -4.49 7.10 15.45
N GLU A 23 -4.76 5.89 14.95
CA GLU A 23 -3.90 4.73 15.19
C GLU A 23 -2.90 4.45 14.06
N TYR A 24 -3.28 4.64 12.79
CA TYR A 24 -2.53 4.10 11.65
C TYR A 24 -1.93 5.18 10.74
N ARG A 25 -2.62 6.33 10.57
CA ARG A 25 -2.14 7.42 9.70
C ARG A 25 -0.73 7.87 10.06
N LYS A 26 -0.44 8.07 11.35
CA LYS A 26 0.89 8.53 11.80
C LYS A 26 1.98 7.56 11.38
N ASP A 27 1.77 6.26 11.58
CA ASP A 27 2.74 5.23 11.23
C ASP A 27 2.92 5.11 9.71
N LYS A 28 1.83 5.17 8.95
CA LYS A 28 1.89 5.19 7.48
C LYS A 28 2.64 6.42 6.97
N ASN A 29 2.37 7.60 7.51
CA ASN A 29 3.08 8.83 7.14
C ASN A 29 4.56 8.79 7.52
N ASN A 30 4.90 8.19 8.66
CA ASN A 30 6.29 7.97 9.07
C ASN A 30 7.01 7.00 8.12
N GLU A 31 6.34 5.94 7.67
CA GLU A 31 6.86 5.03 6.65
C GLU A 31 7.16 5.79 5.35
N LEU A 32 6.19 6.52 4.81
CA LEU A 32 6.37 7.25 3.55
C LEU A 32 7.44 8.34 3.68
N SER A 33 7.47 9.07 4.79
CA SER A 33 8.49 10.09 5.06
C SER A 33 9.89 9.47 5.14
N TYR A 34 10.02 8.28 5.72
CA TYR A 34 11.29 7.57 5.77
C TYR A 34 11.83 7.24 4.36
N PHE A 35 10.98 6.72 3.48
CA PHE A 35 11.36 6.44 2.09
C PHE A 35 11.60 7.71 1.26
N ARG A 36 10.84 8.78 1.50
CA ARG A 36 11.02 10.07 0.83
C ARG A 36 12.42 10.65 1.05
N ASN A 37 12.92 10.55 2.28
CA ASN A 37 14.13 11.24 2.72
C ASN A 37 15.43 10.42 2.59
N MET A 38 15.36 9.15 2.18
CA MET A 38 16.56 8.33 2.00
C MET A 38 17.15 8.43 0.59
N ASP A 39 18.38 7.96 0.40
CA ASP A 39 18.98 7.81 -0.92
C ASP A 39 18.14 6.90 -1.84
N PHE A 40 18.16 7.16 -3.14
CA PHE A 40 17.34 6.42 -4.11
C PHE A 40 17.68 4.92 -4.16
N ASP A 41 18.97 4.56 -4.14
CA ASP A 41 19.38 3.16 -4.17
C ASP A 41 19.03 2.44 -2.85
N GLN A 42 19.12 3.15 -1.73
CA GLN A 42 18.62 2.65 -0.45
C GLN A 42 17.10 2.46 -0.46
N ALA A 43 16.34 3.36 -1.09
CA ALA A 43 14.89 3.22 -1.23
C ALA A 43 14.52 1.97 -2.03
N LEU A 44 15.17 1.73 -3.17
CA LEU A 44 14.97 0.52 -3.96
C LEU A 44 15.29 -0.73 -3.16
N LYS A 45 16.44 -0.76 -2.47
CA LYS A 45 16.84 -1.89 -1.64
C LYS A 45 15.82 -2.16 -0.54
N LYS A 46 15.47 -1.15 0.26
CA LYS A 46 14.54 -1.34 1.38
C LYS A 46 13.13 -1.68 0.93
N ALA A 47 12.68 -1.14 -0.20
CA ALA A 47 11.38 -1.49 -0.77
C ALA A 47 11.35 -2.96 -1.22
N ALA A 48 12.38 -3.44 -1.93
CA ALA A 48 12.49 -4.84 -2.36
C ALA A 48 12.52 -5.84 -1.20
N TYR A 49 13.19 -5.49 -0.11
CA TYR A 49 13.29 -6.33 1.08
C TYR A 49 12.13 -6.18 2.05
N ALA A 50 11.17 -5.28 1.75
CA ALA A 50 10.08 -4.93 2.64
C ALA A 50 10.57 -4.49 4.03
N GLU A 51 11.67 -3.74 4.10
CA GLU A 51 12.31 -3.36 5.36
C GLU A 51 11.87 -1.98 5.88
N ASN A 52 11.63 -1.92 7.18
CA ASN A 52 11.40 -0.66 7.89
C ASN A 52 12.72 0.04 8.29
N LYS A 53 12.57 1.17 9.00
CA LYS A 53 13.70 1.96 9.52
C LYS A 53 14.67 1.21 10.44
N ASN A 54 14.22 0.13 11.06
CA ASN A 54 15.03 -0.70 11.95
C ASN A 54 15.65 -1.91 11.22
N GLY A 55 15.54 -1.99 9.88
CA GLY A 55 16.03 -3.12 9.08
C GLY A 55 15.22 -4.41 9.26
N ARG A 56 14.01 -4.33 9.84
CA ARG A 56 13.11 -5.47 10.01
C ARG A 56 12.06 -5.47 8.91
N LYS A 57 11.63 -6.65 8.47
CA LYS A 57 10.49 -6.75 7.54
C LYS A 57 9.23 -6.12 8.14
N PHE A 58 8.43 -5.46 7.31
CA PHE A 58 7.10 -4.99 7.70
C PHE A 58 6.24 -6.17 8.17
N SER A 59 5.44 -5.95 9.20
CA SER A 59 4.66 -7.00 9.87
C SER A 59 3.69 -7.72 8.93
N HIS A 60 3.17 -7.04 7.91
CA HIS A 60 2.28 -7.62 6.88
C HIS A 60 3.04 -8.32 5.74
N GLN A 61 4.37 -8.20 5.70
CA GLN A 61 5.25 -8.81 4.69
C GLN A 61 6.28 -9.77 5.30
N TYR A 62 6.08 -10.18 6.56
CA TYR A 62 7.00 -11.06 7.29
C TYR A 62 7.21 -12.43 6.63
N ARG A 63 6.22 -12.92 5.87
CA ARG A 63 6.28 -14.20 5.14
C ARG A 63 6.98 -14.09 3.79
N LEU A 64 7.32 -12.89 3.33
CA LEU A 64 8.01 -12.72 2.05
C LEU A 64 9.34 -13.46 2.10
N PRO A 65 9.58 -14.48 1.25
CA PRO A 65 10.81 -15.23 1.26
C PRO A 65 12.01 -14.34 0.90
N LYS A 66 13.19 -14.67 1.43
CA LYS A 66 14.43 -13.96 1.11
C LYS A 66 14.72 -13.98 -0.39
N GLN A 67 14.54 -15.13 -1.02
CA GLN A 67 14.74 -15.31 -2.46
C GLN A 67 13.84 -14.38 -3.30
N ALA A 68 12.57 -14.21 -2.92
CA ALA A 68 11.67 -13.28 -3.61
C ALA A 68 12.15 -11.82 -3.47
N SER A 69 12.60 -11.41 -2.28
CA SER A 69 13.20 -10.08 -2.05
C SER A 69 14.46 -9.85 -2.88
N GLU A 70 15.34 -10.85 -2.99
CA GLU A 70 16.56 -10.77 -3.80
C GLU A 70 16.25 -10.64 -5.29
N GLN A 71 15.28 -11.40 -5.80
CA GLN A 71 14.82 -11.30 -7.19
C GLN A 71 14.17 -9.94 -7.48
N ALA A 72 13.33 -9.42 -6.57
CA ALA A 72 12.77 -8.09 -6.69
C ALA A 72 13.85 -7.01 -6.73
N PHE A 73 14.85 -7.10 -5.85
CA PHE A 73 15.96 -6.14 -5.84
C PHE A 73 16.78 -6.21 -7.12
N LYS A 74 17.09 -7.42 -7.62
CA LYS A 74 17.75 -7.60 -8.91
C LYS A 74 16.95 -6.95 -10.04
N LYS A 75 15.63 -7.16 -10.09
CA LYS A 75 14.76 -6.50 -11.07
C LYS A 75 14.85 -4.98 -10.96
N PHE A 76 14.79 -4.40 -9.77
CA PHE A 76 14.94 -2.94 -9.61
C PHE A 76 16.26 -2.39 -10.12
N THR A 77 17.35 -3.16 -10.00
CA THR A 77 18.63 -2.74 -10.58
C THR A 77 18.62 -2.79 -12.10
N GLU A 78 17.92 -3.76 -12.70
CA GLU A 78 17.76 -3.89 -14.17
C GLU A 78 16.91 -2.75 -14.74
N ILE A 79 15.79 -2.41 -14.08
CA ILE A 79 14.83 -1.38 -14.55
C ILE A 79 15.01 -0.01 -13.86
N LYS A 80 16.20 0.25 -13.30
CA LYS A 80 16.45 1.43 -12.46
C LYS A 80 16.21 2.75 -13.20
N THR A 81 16.60 2.81 -14.46
CA THR A 81 16.49 4.01 -15.31
C THR A 81 15.03 4.27 -15.66
N GLU A 82 14.28 3.22 -15.94
CA GLU A 82 12.85 3.22 -16.24
C GLU A 82 12.05 3.67 -15.02
N ILE A 83 12.37 3.17 -13.82
CA ILE A 83 11.75 3.63 -12.56
C ILE A 83 11.93 5.14 -12.42
N LYS A 84 13.14 5.66 -12.63
CA LYS A 84 13.42 7.11 -12.54
C LYS A 84 12.68 7.93 -13.61
N ALA A 85 12.39 7.33 -14.77
CA ALA A 85 11.72 7.99 -15.87
C ALA A 85 10.19 8.04 -15.72
N THR A 86 9.61 7.31 -14.77
CA THR A 86 8.16 7.38 -14.51
C THR A 86 7.74 8.75 -13.99
N GLN A 87 6.58 9.23 -14.43
CA GLN A 87 6.12 10.60 -14.19
C GLN A 87 5.02 10.70 -13.14
N ASN A 88 4.42 9.57 -12.79
CA ASN A 88 3.34 9.47 -11.81
C ASN A 88 3.29 8.07 -11.19
N PHE A 89 2.41 7.92 -10.21
CA PHE A 89 2.29 6.69 -9.46
C PHE A 89 1.78 5.53 -10.32
N GLU A 90 0.87 5.82 -11.25
CA GLU A 90 0.24 4.82 -12.10
C GLU A 90 1.26 4.18 -13.04
N GLN A 91 2.11 4.98 -13.70
CA GLN A 91 3.22 4.49 -14.52
C GLN A 91 4.22 3.66 -13.69
N LEU A 92 4.55 4.11 -12.48
CA LEU A 92 5.41 3.34 -11.58
C LEU A 92 4.76 1.99 -11.22
N TYR A 93 3.50 2.00 -10.81
CA TYR A 93 2.78 0.79 -10.43
C TYR A 93 2.72 -0.22 -11.58
N GLU A 94 2.41 0.22 -12.80
CA GLU A 94 2.34 -0.63 -14.00
C GLU A 94 3.72 -1.18 -14.40
N LEU A 95 4.77 -0.37 -14.30
CA LEU A 95 6.15 -0.81 -14.52
C LEU A 95 6.54 -1.90 -13.51
N LEU A 96 6.22 -1.70 -12.23
CA LEU A 96 6.54 -2.69 -11.19
C LEU A 96 5.69 -3.95 -11.31
N ASP A 97 4.39 -3.83 -11.60
CA ASP A 97 3.50 -4.99 -11.79
C ASP A 97 4.02 -5.86 -12.94
N SER A 98 4.26 -5.27 -14.12
CA SER A 98 4.76 -6.01 -15.29
C SER A 98 6.11 -6.70 -15.07
N ASN A 99 7.00 -6.15 -14.24
CA ASN A 99 8.33 -6.70 -13.99
C ASN A 99 8.43 -7.66 -12.81
N LEU A 100 7.51 -7.58 -11.84
CA LEU A 100 7.57 -8.37 -10.61
C LEU A 100 6.53 -9.50 -10.55
N ARG A 101 5.43 -9.41 -11.29
CA ARG A 101 4.29 -10.36 -11.18
C ARG A 101 4.68 -11.82 -11.44
N SER A 102 5.73 -12.05 -12.23
CA SER A 102 6.24 -13.40 -12.55
C SER A 102 7.13 -14.00 -11.46
N ILE A 103 7.55 -13.21 -10.46
CA ILE A 103 8.34 -13.69 -9.34
C ILE A 103 7.44 -14.46 -8.37
N GLN A 104 7.81 -15.69 -8.07
CA GLN A 104 7.10 -16.51 -7.09
C GLN A 104 7.03 -15.80 -5.72
N ASP A 105 5.90 -15.95 -5.04
CA ASP A 105 5.59 -15.32 -3.74
C ASP A 105 5.42 -13.78 -3.76
N ILE A 106 5.49 -13.13 -4.94
CA ILE A 106 5.17 -11.71 -5.10
C ILE A 106 3.70 -11.52 -5.52
N GLY A 107 2.92 -11.02 -4.57
CA GLY A 107 1.49 -10.69 -4.72
C GLY A 107 1.20 -9.22 -4.96
N ASP A 108 -0.07 -8.91 -5.25
CA ASP A 108 -0.58 -7.53 -5.42
C ASP A 108 -0.25 -6.62 -4.24
N LEU A 109 -0.31 -7.16 -3.01
CA LEU A 109 0.07 -6.43 -1.80
C LEU A 109 1.54 -5.97 -1.85
N PHE A 110 2.45 -6.88 -2.21
CA PHE A 110 3.86 -6.53 -2.29
C PHE A 110 4.12 -5.46 -3.37
N ILE A 111 3.50 -5.61 -4.54
CA ILE A 111 3.66 -4.70 -5.67
C ILE A 111 3.15 -3.30 -5.29
N PHE A 112 1.95 -3.20 -4.72
CA PHE A 112 1.38 -1.92 -4.31
C PHE A 112 2.20 -1.25 -3.19
N ASP A 113 2.54 -1.98 -2.12
CA ASP A 113 3.34 -1.43 -1.02
C ASP A 113 4.73 -0.96 -1.50
N THR A 114 5.33 -1.69 -2.44
CA THR A 114 6.62 -1.33 -3.03
C THR A 114 6.51 -0.10 -3.91
N ALA A 115 5.48 -0.03 -4.77
CA ALA A 115 5.18 1.15 -5.56
C ALA A 115 4.96 2.37 -4.66
N LEU A 116 4.26 2.22 -3.53
CA LEU A 116 4.02 3.30 -2.59
C LEU A 116 5.31 3.84 -1.94
N ARG A 117 6.22 2.93 -1.57
CA ARG A 117 7.54 3.29 -1.00
C ARG A 117 8.44 3.99 -2.02
N ILE A 118 8.52 3.45 -3.24
CA ILE A 118 9.32 4.04 -4.32
C ILE A 118 8.69 5.35 -4.79
N GLY A 119 7.37 5.42 -4.92
CA GLY A 119 6.61 6.63 -5.25
C GLY A 119 6.80 7.74 -4.21
N ALA A 120 6.85 7.39 -2.92
CA ALA A 120 7.19 8.35 -1.87
C ALA A 120 8.60 8.95 -2.06
N LYS A 121 9.57 8.14 -2.50
CA LYS A 121 10.93 8.60 -2.87
C LYS A 121 10.93 9.51 -4.10
N LEU A 122 10.03 9.27 -5.05
CA LEU A 122 9.91 10.02 -6.30
C LEU A 122 8.89 11.18 -6.23
N ASN A 123 8.28 11.41 -5.06
CA ASN A 123 7.30 12.45 -4.76
C ASN A 123 5.99 12.36 -5.56
N TYR A 124 5.53 11.16 -5.90
CA TYR A 124 4.18 10.94 -6.39
C TYR A 124 3.52 9.76 -5.68
N LEU A 125 2.31 10.02 -5.19
CA LEU A 125 1.43 9.08 -4.49
C LEU A 125 0.20 8.79 -5.38
N PRO A 126 -0.51 7.68 -5.18
CA PRO A 126 -1.66 7.32 -6.01
C PRO A 126 -2.72 8.43 -5.95
N LYS A 127 -3.27 8.78 -7.13
CA LYS A 127 -4.45 9.63 -7.24
C LYS A 127 -5.74 8.82 -7.36
N GLU A 128 -5.61 7.55 -7.70
CA GLU A 128 -6.71 6.60 -7.81
C GLU A 128 -6.66 5.55 -6.70
N LEU A 129 -7.81 5.01 -6.33
CA LEU A 129 -7.88 3.90 -5.38
C LEU A 129 -7.59 2.57 -6.10
N ILE A 130 -6.37 2.06 -5.89
CA ILE A 130 -5.94 0.73 -6.31
C ILE A 130 -6.08 -0.22 -5.11
N VAL A 131 -6.83 -1.30 -5.25
CA VAL A 131 -7.11 -2.27 -4.20
C VAL A 131 -6.35 -3.59 -4.43
N GLN A 132 -5.78 -4.12 -3.35
CA GLN A 132 -5.19 -5.46 -3.26
C GLN A 132 -6.14 -6.42 -2.52
N SER A 133 -5.76 -7.69 -2.33
CA SER A 133 -6.62 -8.74 -1.74
C SER A 133 -7.43 -8.31 -0.50
N GLY A 134 -6.80 -7.68 0.50
CA GLY A 134 -7.46 -7.25 1.73
C GLY A 134 -8.37 -6.03 1.53
N SER A 135 -7.88 -4.99 0.84
CA SER A 135 -8.68 -3.79 0.56
C SER A 135 -9.81 -4.06 -0.43
N LYS A 136 -9.69 -5.06 -1.30
CA LYS A 136 -10.76 -5.53 -2.19
C LYS A 136 -11.91 -6.14 -1.40
N GLU A 137 -11.64 -6.88 -0.34
CA GLU A 137 -12.69 -7.39 0.55
C GLU A 137 -13.39 -6.24 1.28
N GLY A 138 -12.62 -5.26 1.77
CA GLY A 138 -13.17 -4.05 2.36
C GLY A 138 -14.07 -3.27 1.39
N ALA A 139 -13.60 -3.07 0.15
CA ALA A 139 -14.36 -2.40 -0.91
C ALA A 139 -15.69 -3.11 -1.21
N LYS A 140 -15.68 -4.44 -1.33
CA LYS A 140 -16.89 -5.23 -1.59
C LYS A 140 -17.92 -5.10 -0.47
N LYS A 141 -17.48 -5.12 0.79
CA LYS A 141 -18.38 -4.97 1.95
C LYS A 141 -18.99 -3.57 2.06
N LEU A 142 -18.31 -2.55 1.55
CA LEU A 142 -18.88 -1.21 1.38
C LEU A 142 -19.76 -1.07 0.13
N GLY A 143 -20.05 -2.16 -0.59
CA GLY A 143 -20.88 -2.13 -1.81
C GLY A 143 -20.18 -1.52 -3.03
N LEU A 144 -18.84 -1.38 -3.01
CA LEU A 144 -18.08 -0.76 -4.09
C LEU A 144 -17.82 -1.73 -5.23
N THR A 145 -17.90 -1.23 -6.46
CA THR A 145 -17.56 -1.97 -7.67
C THR A 145 -16.07 -1.85 -7.95
N VAL A 146 -15.38 -2.99 -7.92
CA VAL A 146 -13.96 -3.11 -8.24
C VAL A 146 -13.78 -3.58 -9.68
N LYS A 147 -13.12 -2.77 -10.52
CA LYS A 147 -12.79 -3.12 -11.92
C LYS A 147 -11.29 -3.01 -12.12
N ASN A 148 -10.64 -4.08 -12.61
CA ASN A 148 -9.19 -4.11 -12.86
C ASN A 148 -8.35 -3.62 -11.67
N LYS A 149 -8.67 -4.09 -10.46
CA LYS A 149 -8.05 -3.66 -9.19
C LYS A 149 -8.25 -2.17 -8.84
N ARG A 150 -9.12 -1.43 -9.53
CA ARG A 150 -9.40 -0.02 -9.27
C ARG A 150 -10.83 0.19 -8.80
N VAL A 151 -11.04 1.20 -7.97
CA VAL A 151 -12.35 1.68 -7.50
C VAL A 151 -12.42 3.18 -7.78
N SER A 152 -13.53 3.65 -8.35
CA SER A 152 -13.73 5.09 -8.51
C SER A 152 -13.92 5.74 -7.14
N LEU A 153 -13.21 6.82 -6.88
CA LEU A 153 -13.35 7.58 -5.63
C LEU A 153 -14.77 8.12 -5.44
N GLU A 154 -15.52 8.34 -6.51
CA GLU A 154 -16.92 8.81 -6.46
C GLU A 154 -17.88 7.78 -5.86
N GLN A 155 -17.51 6.49 -5.87
CA GLN A 155 -18.30 5.45 -5.23
C GLN A 155 -18.16 5.47 -3.70
N LEU A 156 -17.13 6.15 -3.18
CA LEU A 156 -16.87 6.18 -1.75
C LEU A 156 -17.83 7.14 -1.04
N PRO A 157 -18.29 6.81 0.17
CA PRO A 157 -18.92 7.77 1.06
C PRO A 157 -18.09 9.06 1.16
N SER A 158 -18.75 10.23 1.09
CA SER A 158 -18.10 11.55 1.18
C SER A 158 -17.16 11.64 2.37
N LEU A 159 -17.58 11.08 3.51
CA LEU A 159 -16.80 11.03 4.73
C LEU A 159 -15.42 10.37 4.54
N ILE A 160 -15.31 9.28 3.77
CA ILE A 160 -14.02 8.65 3.46
C ILE A 160 -13.25 9.54 2.48
N ARG A 161 -13.89 9.93 1.38
CA ARG A 161 -13.26 10.67 0.27
C ARG A 161 -12.69 12.02 0.70
N GLU A 162 -13.34 12.71 1.64
CA GLU A 162 -12.95 14.03 2.12
C GLU A 162 -11.92 13.97 3.26
N ASN A 163 -11.72 12.80 3.89
CA ASN A 163 -10.86 12.68 5.07
C ASN A 163 -9.57 11.90 4.84
N LEU A 164 -9.51 11.03 3.82
CA LEU A 164 -8.42 10.09 3.59
C LEU A 164 -7.86 10.24 2.17
N GLU A 165 -6.54 10.18 2.04
CA GLU A 165 -5.87 10.09 0.74
C GLU A 165 -6.07 8.71 0.09
N PRO A 166 -5.95 8.54 -1.24
CA PRO A 166 -6.20 7.24 -1.90
C PRO A 166 -5.41 6.05 -1.32
N TYR A 167 -4.14 6.25 -0.96
CA TYR A 167 -3.33 5.22 -0.29
C TYR A 167 -3.77 4.95 1.15
N GLU A 168 -4.34 5.94 1.84
CA GLU A 168 -4.94 5.75 3.15
C GLU A 168 -6.28 5.03 3.05
N ILE A 169 -7.07 5.29 2.01
CA ILE A 169 -8.31 4.58 1.75
C ILE A 169 -8.01 3.11 1.49
N GLU A 170 -7.01 2.79 0.67
CA GLU A 170 -6.55 1.41 0.48
C GLU A 170 -6.23 0.75 1.83
N ASN A 171 -5.40 1.40 2.65
CA ASN A 171 -4.96 0.83 3.91
C ASN A 171 -6.12 0.70 4.92
N PHE A 172 -7.01 1.69 4.98
CA PHE A 172 -8.24 1.68 5.76
C PHE A 172 -9.14 0.52 5.37
N LEU A 173 -9.40 0.32 4.07
CA LEU A 173 -10.20 -0.81 3.59
C LEU A 173 -9.56 -2.14 3.98
N CYS A 174 -8.23 -2.25 3.90
CA CYS A 174 -7.53 -3.48 4.29
C CYS A 174 -7.59 -3.75 5.80
N ILE A 175 -7.45 -2.72 6.64
CA ILE A 175 -7.44 -2.88 8.10
C ILE A 175 -8.85 -3.09 8.65
N CYS A 176 -9.81 -2.29 8.19
CA CYS A 176 -11.16 -2.25 8.72
C CYS A 176 -12.14 -3.22 8.03
N HIS A 177 -11.71 -4.01 7.01
CA HIS A 177 -12.63 -4.91 6.30
C HIS A 177 -13.41 -5.87 7.21
N LYS A 178 -12.90 -6.21 8.40
CA LYS A 178 -13.60 -7.10 9.33
C LYS A 178 -14.79 -6.44 10.03
N GLU A 179 -14.80 -5.11 10.06
CA GLU A 179 -15.82 -4.29 10.72
C GLU A 179 -16.93 -3.83 9.80
N PHE A 180 -16.70 -3.91 8.49
CA PHE A 180 -17.77 -3.67 7.54
C PHE A 180 -18.73 -4.86 7.59
N GLU A 181 -19.98 -4.57 7.94
CA GLU A 181 -21.11 -5.48 7.76
C GLU A 181 -21.37 -5.67 6.25
N LYS A 182 -21.92 -6.82 5.87
CA LYS A 182 -22.32 -7.10 4.48
C LYS A 182 -23.78 -6.76 4.27
#